data_AF-A0A3C0IZF9-F1
#
_entry.id   AF-A0A3C0IZF9-F1
#
_cell.length_a   1.000
_cell.length_b   1.000
_cell.length_c   1.000
_cell.angle_alpha   90.00
_cell.angle_beta   90.00
_cell.angle_gamma   90.00
#
_symmetry.space_group_name_H-M   'P 1'
#
loop_
_entity.id
_entity.type
_entity.pdbx_description
1 polymer ?
#
loop_
_entity_poly.entity_id
_entity_poly.type
_entity_poly.pdbx_seq_one_letter_code
_entity_poly.pdbx_strand_id
1 'polypeptide(L)'
;KDPAAGKQMRELRLLAPSESPGVAKMIAQTCSAVGLPVKAELEPFNAMRNRIDKFEFDMYVLATTMSRFPTSLDYFFHSSQDTRGGYNKAGIRDSGLDKALEEIRYARDLETAKRAADEAQLILAERQPWVTIYSRPYIDAFRKDKFIGYVPMHGEGAASNLWTLLNIRSATDVGGVIHWPLTGEPETLNPCTSTSAYESEVLDKITDGLIEVDPETLETIPWMAREWEIGTWEPAKGKQGTVITWYLHDGILWQDGEPFTSADIKFTIEYLKKYKVPRYVDRVQDIVKVESPDPLTAKVYFSTESCWHLYNADLCFLPQHIWKSVWNYNTFSPWLRSHPKVKGLTRLIGTGPFILKEFKPGEYVRLVKNPLYWRLPKETEAGE
;
A
#
# COMPACT_ATOMS: atom_id res chain seq x y z
N LYS A 1 -16.74 -34.28 21.33
CA LYS A 1 -15.56 -34.75 22.09
C LYS A 1 -14.43 -34.93 21.08
N ASP A 2 -13.20 -34.63 21.46
CA ASP A 2 -12.01 -34.88 20.65
C ASP A 2 -12.02 -36.35 20.18
N PRO A 3 -12.00 -36.61 18.86
CA PRO A 3 -12.08 -37.97 18.34
C PRO A 3 -10.86 -38.84 18.70
N ALA A 4 -9.71 -38.24 18.99
CA ALA A 4 -8.50 -38.94 19.42
C ALA A 4 -8.41 -39.05 20.95
N ALA A 5 -8.75 -37.98 21.68
CA ALA A 5 -8.54 -37.91 23.13
C ALA A 5 -9.80 -38.20 23.98
N GLY A 6 -11.00 -38.25 23.39
CA GLY A 6 -12.27 -38.47 24.09
C GLY A 6 -12.70 -37.34 25.05
N LYS A 7 -11.91 -36.26 25.14
CA LYS A 7 -12.15 -35.10 26.01
C LYS A 7 -13.11 -34.10 25.37
N GLN A 8 -13.73 -33.23 26.16
CA GLN A 8 -14.49 -32.11 25.63
C GLN A 8 -13.52 -31.13 24.95
N MET A 9 -13.80 -30.76 23.70
CA MET A 9 -12.99 -29.76 23.00
C MET A 9 -13.28 -28.38 23.60
N ARG A 10 -12.24 -27.57 23.78
CA ARG A 10 -12.41 -26.15 24.14
C ARG A 10 -13.13 -25.43 23.01
N GLU A 11 -13.91 -24.42 23.34
CA GLU A 11 -14.48 -23.51 22.33
C GLU A 11 -13.35 -22.75 21.63
N LEU A 12 -13.40 -22.71 20.29
CA LEU A 12 -12.50 -21.94 19.44
C LEU A 12 -13.19 -20.63 19.04
N ARG A 13 -12.45 -19.53 19.15
CA ARG A 13 -12.93 -18.19 18.77
C ARG A 13 -12.54 -17.86 17.35
N LEU A 14 -13.54 -17.60 16.51
CA LEU A 14 -13.39 -17.16 15.12
C LEU A 14 -13.57 -15.65 15.04
N LEU A 15 -12.46 -14.91 14.92
CA LEU A 15 -12.49 -13.46 14.74
C LEU A 15 -12.96 -13.09 13.34
N ALA A 16 -13.83 -12.09 13.23
CA ALA A 16 -14.27 -11.56 11.95
C ALA A 16 -14.71 -10.09 12.03
N PRO A 17 -14.58 -9.33 10.93
CA PRO A 17 -15.02 -7.94 10.88
C PRO A 17 -16.54 -7.87 11.06
N SER A 18 -16.97 -7.01 11.98
CA SER A 18 -18.39 -6.73 12.26
C SER A 18 -19.16 -6.21 11.03
N GLU A 19 -18.43 -5.62 10.09
CA GLU A 19 -18.89 -5.06 8.82
C GLU A 19 -19.29 -6.15 7.82
N SER A 20 -18.86 -7.41 8.02
CA SER A 20 -19.16 -8.53 7.12
C SER A 20 -19.34 -9.86 7.88
N PRO A 21 -20.36 -9.98 8.75
CA PRO A 21 -20.47 -11.07 9.71
C PRO A 21 -20.95 -12.40 9.10
N GLY A 22 -21.49 -12.38 7.88
CA GLY A 22 -22.19 -13.52 7.28
C GLY A 22 -21.31 -14.76 7.13
N VAL A 23 -20.08 -14.58 6.63
CA VAL A 23 -19.12 -15.67 6.40
C VAL A 23 -18.72 -16.33 7.72
N ALA A 24 -18.40 -15.53 8.74
CA ALA A 24 -17.99 -16.06 10.04
C ALA A 24 -19.11 -16.84 10.75
N LYS A 25 -20.35 -16.35 10.67
CA LYS A 25 -21.53 -17.07 11.18
C LYS A 25 -21.72 -18.41 10.48
N MET A 26 -21.58 -18.43 9.15
CA MET A 26 -21.71 -19.67 8.37
C MET A 26 -20.62 -20.69 8.72
N ILE A 27 -19.37 -20.24 8.87
CA ILE A 27 -18.25 -21.11 9.30
C ILE A 27 -18.51 -21.66 10.70
N ALA A 28 -18.85 -20.82 11.67
CA ALA A 28 -19.10 -21.25 13.04
C ALA A 28 -20.24 -22.28 13.12
N GLN A 29 -21.32 -22.07 12.37
CA GLN A 29 -22.44 -23.01 12.26
C GLN A 29 -22.01 -24.34 11.62
N THR A 30 -21.25 -24.29 10.53
CA THR A 30 -20.79 -25.49 9.82
C THR A 30 -19.82 -26.30 10.67
N CYS A 31 -18.88 -25.65 11.34
CA CYS A 31 -17.97 -26.27 12.30
C CYS A 31 -18.75 -26.95 13.44
N SER A 32 -19.74 -26.25 14.01
CA SER A 32 -20.58 -26.80 15.08
C SER A 32 -21.36 -28.03 14.62
N ALA A 33 -21.86 -28.03 13.38
CA ALA A 33 -22.59 -29.16 12.80
C ALA A 33 -21.71 -30.42 12.63
N VAL A 34 -20.39 -30.27 12.44
CA VAL A 34 -19.43 -31.38 12.41
C VAL A 34 -18.77 -31.66 13.77
N GLY A 35 -19.29 -31.04 14.83
CA GLY A 35 -18.86 -31.29 16.21
C GLY A 35 -17.67 -30.46 16.68
N LEU A 36 -17.20 -29.49 15.90
CA LEU A 36 -16.15 -28.53 16.28
C LEU A 36 -16.80 -27.31 16.97
N PRO A 37 -16.55 -27.07 18.27
CA PRO A 37 -17.16 -25.97 19.00
C PRO A 37 -16.51 -24.63 18.61
N VAL A 38 -17.01 -24.00 17.54
CA VAL A 38 -16.51 -22.71 17.04
C VAL A 38 -17.55 -21.63 17.27
N LYS A 39 -17.11 -20.49 17.81
CA LYS A 39 -17.95 -19.32 18.04
C LYS A 39 -17.39 -18.12 17.29
N ALA A 40 -18.22 -17.48 16.49
CA ALA A 40 -17.87 -16.22 15.82
C ALA A 40 -17.84 -15.06 16.83
N GLU A 41 -16.74 -14.31 16.82
CA GLU A 41 -16.53 -13.09 17.59
C GLU A 41 -16.39 -11.93 16.59
N LEU A 42 -17.36 -11.01 16.61
CA LEU A 42 -17.45 -9.91 15.67
C LEU A 42 -16.94 -8.63 16.32
N GLU A 43 -16.00 -7.95 15.68
CA GLU A 43 -15.44 -6.69 16.15
C GLU A 43 -15.07 -5.77 14.98
N PRO A 44 -14.92 -4.45 15.17
CA PRO A 44 -14.48 -3.55 14.11
C PRO A 44 -13.14 -3.98 13.50
N PHE A 45 -12.97 -3.83 12.18
CA PHE A 45 -11.81 -4.35 11.45
C PHE A 45 -10.45 -4.00 12.10
N ASN A 46 -10.25 -2.76 12.51
CA ASN A 46 -8.97 -2.35 13.09
C ASN A 46 -8.73 -2.95 14.49
N ALA A 47 -9.78 -3.14 15.30
CA ALA A 47 -9.68 -3.83 16.58
C ALA A 47 -9.29 -5.32 16.38
N MET A 48 -9.91 -5.96 15.39
CA MET A 48 -9.60 -7.33 14.99
C MET A 48 -8.13 -7.45 14.54
N ARG A 49 -7.69 -6.55 13.66
CA ARG A 49 -6.30 -6.52 13.16
C ARG A 49 -5.30 -6.41 14.31
N ASN A 50 -5.56 -5.54 15.28
CA ASN A 50 -4.70 -5.37 16.45
C ASN A 50 -4.52 -6.64 17.28
N ARG A 51 -5.53 -7.52 17.34
CA ARG A 51 -5.43 -8.84 18.00
C ARG A 51 -4.68 -9.85 17.14
N ILE A 52 -4.95 -9.86 15.83
CA ILE A 52 -4.23 -10.70 14.86
C ILE A 52 -2.73 -10.38 14.86
N ASP A 53 -2.36 -9.11 14.94
CA ASP A 53 -0.97 -8.67 15.02
C ASP A 53 -0.24 -9.15 16.29
N LYS A 54 -0.99 -9.48 17.34
CA LYS A 54 -0.49 -10.02 18.61
C LYS A 54 -0.64 -11.54 18.72
N PHE A 55 -1.13 -12.21 17.67
CA PHE A 55 -1.45 -13.65 17.68
C PHE A 55 -2.49 -14.02 18.76
N GLU A 56 -3.43 -13.13 19.05
CA GLU A 56 -4.50 -13.33 20.04
C GLU A 56 -5.79 -13.88 19.38
N PHE A 57 -5.69 -15.03 18.71
CA PHE A 57 -6.81 -15.69 18.01
C PHE A 57 -6.67 -17.21 17.97
N ASP A 58 -7.81 -17.92 17.80
CA ASP A 58 -7.81 -19.34 17.43
C ASP A 58 -8.01 -19.51 15.92
N MET A 59 -8.95 -18.75 15.37
CA MET A 59 -9.25 -18.66 13.94
C MET A 59 -9.59 -17.21 13.62
N TYR A 60 -9.39 -16.80 12.36
CA TYR A 60 -9.88 -15.53 11.87
C TYR A 60 -10.28 -15.63 10.40
N VAL A 61 -11.17 -14.75 9.96
CA VAL A 61 -11.53 -14.59 8.55
C VAL A 61 -11.24 -13.17 8.13
N LEU A 62 -10.40 -13.04 7.11
CA LEU A 62 -10.07 -11.77 6.48
C LEU A 62 -10.21 -11.89 4.97
N ALA A 63 -10.42 -10.75 4.34
CA ALA A 63 -10.27 -10.59 2.89
C ALA A 63 -8.96 -9.83 2.65
N THR A 64 -8.24 -10.22 1.60
CA THR A 64 -7.09 -9.47 1.08
C THR A 64 -7.23 -9.37 -0.42
N THR A 65 -6.59 -8.35 -0.99
CA THR A 65 -6.38 -8.25 -2.43
C THR A 65 -4.95 -8.71 -2.72
N MET A 66 -4.73 -9.31 -3.88
CA MET A 66 -3.40 -9.64 -4.37
C MET A 66 -2.94 -8.58 -5.36
N SER A 67 -1.64 -8.31 -5.37
CA SER A 67 -1.03 -7.43 -6.37
C SER A 67 -0.97 -8.14 -7.72
N ARG A 68 -0.75 -7.35 -8.80
CA ARG A 68 -0.38 -7.87 -10.12
C ARG A 68 0.92 -8.68 -10.13
N PHE A 69 1.73 -8.56 -9.06
CA PHE A 69 2.98 -9.28 -8.89
C PHE A 69 2.91 -10.33 -7.77
N PRO A 70 3.64 -11.46 -7.92
CA PRO A 70 3.61 -12.56 -6.96
C PRO A 70 4.35 -12.26 -5.65
N THR A 71 4.88 -11.06 -5.46
CA THR A 71 5.61 -10.66 -4.25
C THR A 71 4.74 -10.71 -2.98
N SER A 72 3.41 -10.70 -3.11
CA SER A 72 2.49 -10.94 -2.00
C SER A 72 2.71 -12.29 -1.31
N LEU A 73 3.13 -13.31 -2.05
CA LEU A 73 3.42 -14.63 -1.49
C LEU A 73 4.56 -14.58 -0.46
N ASP A 74 5.60 -13.79 -0.75
CA ASP A 74 6.74 -13.62 0.15
C ASP A 74 6.33 -12.91 1.45
N TYR A 75 5.56 -11.82 1.34
CA TYR A 75 5.05 -11.11 2.53
C TYR A 75 4.17 -12.02 3.40
N PHE A 76 3.25 -12.79 2.80
CA PHE A 76 2.28 -13.57 3.56
C PHE A 76 2.82 -14.88 4.11
N PHE A 77 3.85 -15.48 3.52
CA PHE A 77 4.21 -16.86 3.83
C PHE A 77 5.68 -17.11 4.14
N HIS A 78 6.58 -16.13 3.98
CA HIS A 78 7.98 -16.32 4.33
C HIS A 78 8.15 -16.43 5.86
N SER A 79 9.02 -17.33 6.33
CA SER A 79 9.25 -17.58 7.76
C SER A 79 9.80 -16.36 8.50
N SER A 80 10.43 -15.41 7.81
CA SER A 80 10.89 -14.15 8.43
C SER A 80 9.74 -13.23 8.84
N GLN A 81 8.55 -13.43 8.28
CA GLN A 81 7.34 -12.66 8.57
C GLN A 81 6.52 -13.29 9.71
N ASP A 82 6.94 -14.45 10.23
CA ASP A 82 6.40 -15.09 11.43
C ASP A 82 6.99 -14.42 12.69
N THR A 83 6.56 -13.17 12.90
CA THR A 83 6.95 -12.31 14.01
C THR A 83 5.77 -11.43 14.41
N ARG A 84 5.80 -10.85 15.62
CA ARG A 84 4.74 -9.94 16.08
C ARG A 84 4.61 -8.76 15.13
N GLY A 85 3.42 -8.56 14.56
CA GLY A 85 3.16 -7.56 13.52
C GLY A 85 3.59 -7.94 12.10
N GLY A 86 4.27 -9.07 11.88
CA GLY A 86 4.60 -9.58 10.54
C GLY A 86 3.40 -10.20 9.82
N TYR A 87 3.45 -10.35 8.50
CA TYR A 87 2.28 -10.74 7.70
C TYR A 87 2.01 -12.25 7.63
N ASN A 88 2.96 -13.09 8.04
CA ASN A 88 2.76 -14.54 8.14
C ASN A 88 1.96 -14.89 9.40
N LYS A 89 0.68 -14.56 9.36
CA LYS A 89 -0.29 -14.82 10.43
C LYS A 89 -0.63 -16.31 10.58
N ALA A 90 -0.30 -17.13 9.58
CA ALA A 90 -0.47 -18.57 9.64
C ALA A 90 0.65 -19.25 10.47
N GLY A 91 1.78 -18.58 10.67
CA GLY A 91 2.95 -19.14 11.36
C GLY A 91 3.60 -20.29 10.59
N ILE A 92 3.43 -20.34 9.26
CA ILE A 92 4.05 -21.39 8.44
C ILE A 92 5.56 -21.18 8.42
N ARG A 93 6.31 -22.27 8.62
CA ARG A 93 7.76 -22.29 8.53
C ARG A 93 8.18 -23.51 7.72
N ASP A 94 8.57 -23.29 6.48
CA ASP A 94 8.96 -24.36 5.55
C ASP A 94 10.15 -23.89 4.72
N SER A 95 11.29 -24.58 4.82
CA SER A 95 12.53 -24.15 4.16
C SER A 95 12.48 -24.25 2.64
N GLY A 96 11.67 -25.17 2.09
CA GLY A 96 11.46 -25.28 0.66
C GLY A 96 10.64 -24.09 0.16
N LEU A 97 9.58 -23.73 0.90
CA LEU A 97 8.79 -22.54 0.63
C LEU A 97 9.63 -21.27 0.74
N ASP A 98 10.39 -21.08 1.81
CA ASP A 98 11.25 -19.90 2.01
C ASP A 98 12.21 -19.71 0.84
N LYS A 99 12.83 -20.79 0.36
CA LYS A 99 13.73 -20.74 -0.80
C LYS A 99 13.00 -20.25 -2.07
N ALA A 100 11.81 -20.79 -2.36
CA ALA A 100 11.03 -20.35 -3.52
C ALA A 100 10.60 -18.88 -3.39
N LEU A 101 10.20 -18.44 -2.18
CA LEU A 101 9.83 -17.05 -1.91
C LEU A 101 11.02 -16.08 -2.01
N GLU A 102 12.22 -16.49 -1.56
CA GLU A 102 13.45 -15.72 -1.76
C GLU A 102 13.79 -15.59 -3.26
N GLU A 103 13.57 -16.64 -4.06
CA GLU A 103 13.76 -16.58 -5.51
C GLU A 103 12.76 -15.64 -6.18
N ILE A 104 11.52 -15.55 -5.70
CA ILE A 104 10.59 -14.49 -6.12
C ILE A 104 11.16 -13.12 -5.76
N ARG A 105 11.59 -12.91 -4.52
CA ARG A 105 12.05 -11.60 -4.01
C ARG A 105 13.26 -11.04 -4.79
N TYR A 106 14.18 -11.90 -5.21
CA TYR A 106 15.40 -11.51 -5.92
C TYR A 106 15.43 -11.93 -7.40
N ALA A 107 14.26 -12.22 -7.98
CA ALA A 107 14.17 -12.55 -9.40
C ALA A 107 14.68 -11.40 -10.28
N ARG A 108 15.52 -11.71 -11.27
CA ARG A 108 16.05 -10.73 -12.23
C ARG A 108 15.05 -10.33 -13.32
N ASP A 109 14.03 -11.14 -13.52
CA ASP A 109 12.99 -10.97 -14.53
C ASP A 109 11.67 -11.63 -14.09
N LEU A 110 10.59 -11.27 -14.78
CA LEU A 110 9.25 -11.76 -14.47
C LEU A 110 9.08 -13.27 -14.74
N GLU A 111 9.85 -13.83 -15.66
CA GLU A 111 9.77 -15.26 -16.00
C GLU A 111 10.29 -16.12 -14.85
N THR A 112 11.45 -15.74 -14.29
CA THR A 112 12.04 -16.35 -13.10
C THR A 112 11.12 -16.19 -11.90
N ALA A 113 10.60 -14.98 -11.67
CA ALA A 113 9.65 -14.75 -10.59
C ALA A 113 8.40 -15.62 -10.72
N LYS A 114 7.88 -15.78 -11.94
CA LYS A 114 6.71 -16.63 -12.20
C LYS A 114 6.99 -18.09 -11.88
N ARG A 115 8.13 -18.64 -12.32
CA ARG A 115 8.48 -20.05 -12.01
C ARG A 115 8.58 -20.29 -10.50
N ALA A 116 9.25 -19.38 -9.79
CA ALA A 116 9.38 -19.46 -8.34
C ALA A 116 8.02 -19.32 -7.62
N ALA A 117 7.13 -18.47 -8.15
CA ALA A 117 5.76 -18.36 -7.66
C ALA A 117 4.95 -19.64 -7.88
N ASP A 118 5.07 -20.29 -9.04
CA ASP A 118 4.42 -21.56 -9.33
C ASP A 118 4.92 -22.65 -8.34
N GLU A 119 6.22 -22.71 -8.03
CA GLU A 119 6.78 -23.63 -7.01
C GLU A 119 6.25 -23.33 -5.60
N ALA A 120 6.29 -22.07 -5.18
CA ALA A 120 5.76 -21.66 -3.88
C ALA A 120 4.27 -22.01 -3.74
N GLN A 121 3.47 -21.78 -4.79
CA GLN A 121 2.04 -22.09 -4.80
C GLN A 121 1.76 -23.60 -4.71
N LEU A 122 2.58 -24.46 -5.32
CA LEU A 122 2.46 -25.92 -5.15
C LEU A 122 2.65 -26.33 -3.68
N ILE A 123 3.69 -25.82 -3.04
CA ILE A 123 3.94 -26.10 -1.61
C ILE A 123 2.77 -25.57 -0.75
N LEU A 124 2.30 -24.35 -1.02
CA LEU A 124 1.15 -23.77 -0.30
C LEU A 124 -0.13 -24.57 -0.51
N ALA A 125 -0.34 -25.14 -1.70
CA ALA A 125 -1.49 -25.98 -2.00
C ALA A 125 -1.50 -27.29 -1.19
N GLU A 126 -0.33 -27.83 -0.86
CA GLU A 126 -0.21 -29.01 0.01
C GLU A 126 -0.29 -28.65 1.50
N ARG A 127 0.37 -27.55 1.90
CA ARG A 127 0.43 -27.10 3.29
C ARG A 127 -0.85 -26.46 3.80
N GLN A 128 -1.63 -25.84 2.90
CA GLN A 128 -2.89 -25.15 3.18
C GLN A 128 -2.83 -24.21 4.41
N PRO A 129 -1.86 -23.28 4.50
CA PRO A 129 -1.82 -22.33 5.61
C PRO A 129 -3.05 -21.41 5.62
N TRP A 130 -3.62 -21.16 4.44
CA TRP A 130 -4.89 -20.46 4.26
C TRP A 130 -5.91 -21.39 3.60
N VAL A 131 -7.17 -21.27 4.02
CA VAL A 131 -8.30 -21.91 3.35
C VAL A 131 -9.07 -20.84 2.60
N THR A 132 -8.88 -20.76 1.28
CA THR A 132 -9.61 -19.82 0.43
C THR A 132 -11.07 -20.25 0.32
N ILE A 133 -11.97 -19.46 0.90
CA ILE A 133 -13.41 -19.79 0.95
C ILE A 133 -14.11 -19.42 -0.36
N TYR A 134 -13.86 -18.21 -0.86
CA TYR A 134 -14.40 -17.71 -2.11
C TYR A 134 -13.59 -16.50 -2.61
N SER A 135 -13.68 -16.23 -3.90
CA SER A 135 -13.31 -14.94 -4.48
C SER A 135 -14.58 -14.17 -4.80
N ARG A 136 -14.64 -12.88 -4.44
CA ARG A 136 -15.80 -12.03 -4.70
C ARG A 136 -15.60 -11.25 -6.00
N PRO A 137 -16.60 -11.16 -6.88
CA PRO A 137 -16.58 -10.13 -7.90
C PRO A 137 -16.69 -8.76 -7.22
N TYR A 138 -15.84 -7.82 -7.62
CA TYR A 138 -16.05 -6.41 -7.28
C TYR A 138 -17.01 -5.81 -8.31
N ILE A 139 -18.08 -5.20 -7.82
CA ILE A 139 -19.10 -4.55 -8.64
C ILE A 139 -19.19 -3.12 -8.19
N ASP A 140 -18.89 -2.21 -9.11
CA ASP A 140 -19.04 -0.79 -8.86
C ASP A 140 -20.38 -0.27 -9.39
N ALA A 141 -21.07 0.51 -8.57
CA ALA A 141 -22.33 1.16 -8.92
C ALA A 141 -22.16 2.68 -8.94
N PHE A 142 -22.55 3.31 -10.05
CA PHE A 142 -22.31 4.74 -10.27
C PHE A 142 -23.55 5.49 -10.76
N ARG A 143 -23.64 6.77 -10.38
CA ARG A 143 -24.65 7.73 -10.88
C ARG A 143 -24.16 8.41 -12.16
N LYS A 144 -24.28 7.71 -13.29
CA LYS A 144 -23.87 8.22 -14.62
C LYS A 144 -24.67 9.45 -15.10
N ASP A 145 -25.82 9.70 -14.48
CA ASP A 145 -26.63 10.90 -14.69
C ASP A 145 -26.05 12.14 -13.99
N LYS A 146 -25.21 11.95 -12.98
CA LYS A 146 -24.56 13.04 -12.22
C LYS A 146 -23.09 13.18 -12.53
N PHE A 147 -22.39 12.06 -12.71
CA PHE A 147 -20.94 12.04 -12.90
C PHE A 147 -20.56 11.20 -14.11
N ILE A 148 -19.58 11.67 -14.87
CA ILE A 148 -18.97 10.98 -16.00
C ILE A 148 -17.44 10.94 -15.81
N GLY A 149 -16.73 10.21 -16.66
CA GLY A 149 -15.27 10.11 -16.61
C GLY A 149 -14.73 8.95 -15.76
N TYR A 150 -15.56 7.94 -15.49
CA TYR A 150 -15.10 6.66 -14.93
C TYR A 150 -14.14 5.96 -15.89
N VAL A 151 -12.99 5.54 -15.38
CA VAL A 151 -11.97 4.81 -16.12
C VAL A 151 -11.92 3.38 -15.58
N PRO A 152 -12.38 2.38 -16.35
CA PRO A 152 -12.28 0.98 -15.94
C PRO A 152 -10.81 0.55 -15.92
N MET A 153 -10.42 -0.13 -14.86
CA MET A 153 -9.09 -0.72 -14.73
C MET A 153 -9.23 -2.20 -14.39
N HIS A 154 -8.51 -3.06 -15.12
CA HIS A 154 -8.53 -4.49 -14.88
C HIS A 154 -8.00 -4.83 -13.47
N GLY A 155 -8.79 -5.58 -12.71
CA GLY A 155 -8.45 -6.00 -11.33
C GLY A 155 -8.89 -5.02 -10.23
N GLU A 156 -8.98 -3.72 -10.53
CA GLU A 156 -9.35 -2.66 -9.57
C GLU A 156 -10.80 -2.17 -9.72
N GLY A 157 -11.39 -2.32 -10.92
CA GLY A 157 -12.69 -1.75 -11.23
C GLY A 157 -12.59 -0.28 -11.69
N ALA A 158 -13.71 0.42 -11.69
CA ALA A 158 -13.79 1.81 -12.16
C ALA A 158 -14.03 2.81 -11.02
N ALA A 159 -14.29 2.34 -9.79
CA ALA A 159 -14.56 3.24 -8.68
C ALA A 159 -13.25 3.78 -8.12
N SER A 160 -12.50 2.92 -7.44
CA SER A 160 -11.36 3.33 -6.62
C SER A 160 -10.04 3.17 -7.36
N ASN A 161 -9.82 3.96 -8.43
CA ASN A 161 -8.51 4.06 -9.08
C ASN A 161 -8.13 5.52 -9.37
N LEU A 162 -6.82 5.79 -9.51
CA LEU A 162 -6.29 7.14 -9.76
C LEU A 162 -6.86 7.74 -11.06
N TRP A 163 -7.01 6.95 -12.11
CA TRP A 163 -7.46 7.41 -13.42
C TRP A 163 -8.88 7.96 -13.38
N THR A 164 -9.78 7.27 -12.70
CA THR A 164 -11.12 7.76 -12.41
C THR A 164 -11.04 9.01 -11.56
N LEU A 165 -10.22 9.03 -10.51
CA LEU A 165 -10.09 10.19 -9.63
C LEU A 165 -9.66 11.46 -10.41
N LEU A 166 -8.78 11.31 -11.40
CA LEU A 166 -8.29 12.42 -12.22
C LEU A 166 -9.27 12.84 -13.33
N ASN A 167 -10.11 11.92 -13.82
CA ASN A 167 -11.00 12.15 -14.96
C ASN A 167 -12.46 12.43 -14.57
N ILE A 168 -12.88 11.99 -13.38
CA ILE A 168 -14.28 12.09 -12.93
C ILE A 168 -14.70 13.55 -12.79
N ARG A 169 -15.90 13.87 -13.30
CA ARG A 169 -16.46 15.21 -13.31
C ARG A 169 -17.99 15.20 -13.34
N SER A 170 -18.61 16.31 -12.95
CA SER A 170 -20.05 16.48 -13.10
C SER A 170 -20.43 16.35 -14.58
N ALA A 171 -21.56 15.70 -14.84
CA ALA A 171 -22.12 15.55 -16.19
C ALA A 171 -22.70 16.86 -16.74
N THR A 172 -22.98 17.83 -15.86
CA THR A 172 -23.72 19.07 -16.20
C THR A 172 -23.03 20.35 -15.73
N ASP A 173 -22.19 20.28 -14.70
CA ASP A 173 -21.56 21.44 -14.08
C ASP A 173 -20.03 21.43 -14.21
N VAL A 174 -19.40 22.61 -14.06
CA VAL A 174 -17.95 22.72 -13.88
C VAL A 174 -17.63 22.80 -12.39
N GLY A 175 -16.79 21.89 -11.91
CA GLY A 175 -16.44 21.79 -10.49
C GLY A 175 -17.50 21.07 -9.65
N GLY A 176 -17.51 21.34 -8.34
CA GLY A 176 -18.45 20.76 -7.39
C GLY A 176 -17.82 19.79 -6.39
N VAL A 177 -18.67 19.03 -5.70
CA VAL A 177 -18.29 18.07 -4.65
C VAL A 177 -18.74 16.68 -5.05
N ILE A 178 -17.82 15.72 -4.98
CA ILE A 178 -18.14 14.30 -5.11
C ILE A 178 -18.15 13.71 -3.71
N HIS A 179 -19.30 13.14 -3.32
CA HIS A 179 -19.40 12.36 -2.09
C HIS A 179 -18.94 10.94 -2.37
N TRP A 180 -17.71 10.63 -1.94
CA TRP A 180 -17.10 9.32 -2.11
C TRP A 180 -17.35 8.47 -0.86
N PRO A 181 -17.90 7.25 -0.99
CA PRO A 181 -18.11 6.39 0.17
C PRO A 181 -16.77 5.89 0.71
N LEU A 182 -16.53 6.10 2.00
CA LEU A 182 -15.42 5.51 2.73
C LEU A 182 -15.97 4.34 3.56
N THR A 183 -15.52 3.12 3.29
CA THR A 183 -16.12 1.89 3.84
C THR A 183 -15.68 1.57 5.28
N GLY A 184 -14.81 2.38 5.86
CA GLY A 184 -14.37 2.32 7.24
C GLY A 184 -13.58 3.56 7.62
N GLU A 185 -13.48 3.85 8.92
CA GLU A 185 -12.81 5.05 9.41
C GLU A 185 -11.28 4.86 9.46
N PRO A 186 -10.47 5.79 8.91
CA PRO A 186 -9.02 5.79 9.05
C PRO A 186 -8.61 6.10 10.50
N GLU A 187 -7.75 5.30 11.12
CA GLU A 187 -7.25 5.56 12.48
C GLU A 187 -6.16 6.64 12.51
N THR A 188 -5.42 6.76 11.41
CA THR A 188 -4.27 7.64 11.29
C THR A 188 -4.12 8.10 9.85
N LEU A 189 -3.69 9.34 9.61
CA LEU A 189 -3.27 9.80 8.28
C LEU A 189 -1.76 10.11 8.28
N ASN A 190 -0.98 9.26 8.94
CA ASN A 190 0.48 9.31 8.93
C ASN A 190 1.02 8.26 7.93
N PRO A 191 1.73 8.68 6.87
CA PRO A 191 2.32 7.78 5.87
C PRO A 191 3.27 6.70 6.41
N CYS A 192 3.87 6.90 7.58
CA CYS A 192 4.78 5.96 8.23
C CYS A 192 4.07 4.94 9.16
N THR A 193 2.83 5.19 9.56
CA THR A 193 2.08 4.29 10.48
C THR A 193 0.76 3.78 9.91
N SER A 194 0.30 4.33 8.80
CA SER A 194 -0.87 3.85 8.05
C SER A 194 -0.63 2.41 7.57
N THR A 195 -1.64 1.54 7.74
CA THR A 195 -1.53 0.12 7.36
C THR A 195 -2.81 -0.50 6.79
N SER A 196 -3.96 0.17 6.86
CA SER A 196 -5.23 -0.34 6.35
C SER A 196 -5.61 0.29 5.01
N ALA A 197 -6.51 -0.38 4.30
CA ALA A 197 -7.08 0.13 3.05
C ALA A 197 -7.85 1.45 3.25
N TYR A 198 -8.41 1.71 4.44
CA TYR A 198 -9.15 2.94 4.73
C TYR A 198 -8.24 4.17 4.74
N GLU A 199 -7.02 4.03 5.27
CA GLU A 199 -6.02 5.09 5.20
C GLU A 199 -5.52 5.30 3.76
N SER A 200 -5.26 4.22 3.02
CA SER A 200 -4.82 4.30 1.61
C SER A 200 -5.80 5.07 0.74
N GLU A 201 -7.10 4.82 0.86
CA GLU A 201 -8.16 5.53 0.12
C GLU A 201 -8.09 7.06 0.26
N VAL A 202 -7.53 7.57 1.36
CA VAL A 202 -7.31 9.01 1.60
C VAL A 202 -5.91 9.44 1.17
N LEU A 203 -4.87 8.75 1.63
CA LEU A 203 -3.48 9.13 1.40
C LEU A 203 -3.10 9.12 -0.07
N ASP A 204 -3.59 8.13 -0.84
CA ASP A 204 -3.30 7.98 -2.27
C ASP A 204 -3.90 9.12 -3.11
N LYS A 205 -4.80 9.93 -2.55
CA LYS A 205 -5.34 11.15 -3.19
C LYS A 205 -4.50 12.41 -2.87
N ILE A 206 -3.66 12.33 -1.85
CA ILE A 206 -2.81 13.42 -1.34
C ILE A 206 -1.39 13.31 -1.90
N THR A 207 -0.91 12.10 -2.16
CA THR A 207 0.47 11.83 -2.60
C THR A 207 0.50 11.18 -3.99
N ASP A 208 1.56 11.42 -4.75
CA ASP A 208 1.86 10.69 -5.99
C ASP A 208 3.15 9.84 -5.84
N GLY A 209 3.31 8.85 -6.72
CA GLY A 209 4.55 8.07 -6.91
C GLY A 209 5.37 8.51 -8.13
N LEU A 210 6.53 7.89 -8.31
CA LEU A 210 7.42 8.09 -9.46
C LEU A 210 6.90 7.44 -10.74
N ILE A 211 6.18 6.33 -10.60
CA ILE A 211 5.61 5.54 -11.68
C ILE A 211 4.12 5.30 -11.41
N GLU A 212 3.39 4.90 -12.44
CA GLU A 212 1.97 4.54 -12.33
C GLU A 212 1.69 3.30 -13.20
N VAL A 213 0.50 2.71 -13.06
CA VAL A 213 0.01 1.58 -13.84
C VAL A 213 -0.99 2.06 -14.87
N ASP A 214 -0.73 1.77 -16.14
CA ASP A 214 -1.68 2.04 -17.22
C ASP A 214 -3.01 1.29 -16.98
N PRO A 215 -4.18 1.95 -17.08
CA PRO A 215 -5.45 1.34 -16.72
C PRO A 215 -5.90 0.24 -17.70
N GLU A 216 -5.40 0.26 -18.93
CA GLU A 216 -5.78 -0.66 -19.99
C GLU A 216 -4.76 -1.81 -20.12
N THR A 217 -3.47 -1.49 -20.24
CA THR A 217 -2.41 -2.47 -20.49
C THR A 217 -1.83 -3.08 -19.20
N LEU A 218 -2.04 -2.42 -18.05
CA LEU A 218 -1.42 -2.74 -16.75
C LEU A 218 0.11 -2.64 -16.75
N GLU A 219 0.69 -2.01 -17.77
CA GLU A 219 2.11 -1.74 -17.85
C GLU A 219 2.50 -0.65 -16.85
N THR A 220 3.74 -0.73 -16.37
CA THR A 220 4.33 0.34 -15.56
C THR A 220 4.71 1.50 -16.47
N ILE A 221 4.18 2.69 -16.22
CA ILE A 221 4.41 3.89 -17.02
C ILE A 221 5.04 5.02 -16.20
N PRO A 222 5.73 5.98 -16.86
CA PRO A 222 6.22 7.20 -16.22
C PRO A 222 5.12 8.01 -15.53
N TRP A 223 5.39 8.42 -14.28
CA TRP A 223 4.53 9.35 -13.53
C TRP A 223 5.32 10.59 -13.09
N MET A 224 5.64 10.79 -11.81
CA MET A 224 6.50 11.91 -11.39
C MET A 224 7.93 11.80 -11.97
N ALA A 225 8.42 10.58 -12.19
CA ALA A 225 9.58 10.35 -13.04
C ALA A 225 9.15 10.31 -14.50
N ARG A 226 9.79 11.11 -15.35
CA ARG A 226 9.54 11.16 -16.80
C ARG A 226 10.09 9.91 -17.51
N GLU A 227 11.14 9.32 -16.95
CA GLU A 227 11.77 8.09 -17.39
C GLU A 227 12.66 7.53 -16.27
N TRP A 228 13.11 6.28 -16.43
CA TRP A 228 14.06 5.64 -15.54
C TRP A 228 15.01 4.72 -16.28
N GLU A 229 16.17 4.46 -15.68
CA GLU A 229 17.11 3.45 -16.13
C GLU A 229 17.32 2.41 -15.02
N ILE A 230 17.42 1.15 -15.43
CA ILE A 230 17.79 0.03 -14.55
C ILE A 230 19.17 -0.44 -14.99
N GLY A 231 20.14 -0.34 -14.10
CA GLY A 231 21.51 -0.79 -14.32
C GLY A 231 21.98 -1.73 -13.21
N THR A 232 23.25 -2.11 -13.30
CA THR A 232 23.92 -2.92 -12.28
C THR A 232 25.13 -2.19 -11.71
N TRP A 233 25.52 -2.53 -10.49
CA TRP A 233 26.74 -2.03 -9.84
C TRP A 233 27.33 -3.08 -8.90
N GLU A 234 28.55 -2.83 -8.41
CA GLU A 234 29.27 -3.75 -7.53
C GLU A 234 29.25 -3.23 -6.08
N PRO A 235 28.27 -3.63 -5.23
CA PRO A 235 28.20 -3.21 -3.83
C PRO A 235 29.38 -3.71 -2.99
N ALA A 236 29.97 -4.84 -3.38
CA ALA A 236 31.16 -5.43 -2.79
C ALA A 236 31.85 -6.33 -3.82
N LYS A 237 33.15 -6.60 -3.64
CA LYS A 237 33.95 -7.40 -4.57
C LYS A 237 33.26 -8.71 -4.95
N GLY A 238 32.94 -8.89 -6.23
CA GLY A 238 32.31 -10.10 -6.77
C GLY A 238 30.81 -10.25 -6.45
N LYS A 239 30.16 -9.21 -5.93
CA LYS A 239 28.70 -9.15 -5.75
C LYS A 239 28.09 -8.16 -6.73
N GLN A 240 26.92 -8.50 -7.27
CA GLN A 240 26.18 -7.64 -8.17
C GLN A 240 24.94 -7.10 -7.46
N GLY A 241 24.65 -5.82 -7.69
CA GLY A 241 23.45 -5.15 -7.18
C GLY A 241 22.79 -4.32 -8.28
N THR A 242 21.55 -3.90 -8.06
CA THR A 242 20.80 -3.05 -8.99
C THR A 242 21.02 -1.57 -8.68
N VAL A 243 21.10 -0.73 -9.71
CA VAL A 243 20.95 0.73 -9.57
C VAL A 243 19.74 1.18 -10.38
N ILE A 244 18.86 1.97 -9.76
CA ILE A 244 17.73 2.62 -10.42
C ILE A 244 18.05 4.11 -10.53
N THR A 245 18.12 4.63 -11.75
CA THR A 245 18.23 6.08 -11.99
C THR A 245 16.87 6.62 -12.37
N TRP A 246 16.34 7.52 -11.54
CA TRP A 246 15.10 8.25 -11.78
C TRP A 246 15.41 9.62 -12.36
N TYR A 247 14.70 9.99 -13.42
CA TYR A 247 14.72 11.33 -13.96
C TYR A 247 13.34 11.96 -13.79
N LEU A 248 13.26 13.05 -13.03
CA LEU A 248 12.01 13.68 -12.59
C LEU A 248 11.49 14.68 -13.62
N HIS A 249 10.17 14.88 -13.68
CA HIS A 249 9.64 16.08 -14.33
C HIS A 249 10.11 17.34 -13.60
N ASP A 250 10.38 18.40 -14.35
CA ASP A 250 10.67 19.71 -13.78
C ASP A 250 9.39 20.38 -13.25
N GLY A 251 9.52 21.19 -12.21
CA GLY A 251 8.44 22.01 -11.65
C GLY A 251 7.42 21.25 -10.81
N ILE A 252 7.70 20.03 -10.35
CA ILE A 252 6.85 19.36 -9.37
C ILE A 252 6.95 20.10 -8.04
N LEU A 253 5.78 20.47 -7.48
CA LEU A 253 5.69 21.16 -6.21
C LEU A 253 4.98 20.29 -5.16
N TRP A 254 5.43 20.39 -3.92
CA TRP A 254 4.60 20.04 -2.77
C TRP A 254 3.40 20.98 -2.69
N GLN A 255 2.34 20.54 -2.01
CA GLN A 255 1.11 21.33 -1.83
C GLN A 255 1.30 22.68 -1.11
N ASP A 256 2.43 22.91 -0.48
CA ASP A 256 2.81 24.18 0.15
C ASP A 256 3.68 25.09 -0.73
N GLY A 257 3.99 24.66 -1.97
CA GLY A 257 4.75 25.40 -2.96
C GLY A 257 6.27 25.18 -2.92
N GLU A 258 6.79 24.43 -1.96
CA GLU A 258 8.20 24.03 -1.97
C GLU A 258 8.44 23.00 -3.10
N PRO A 259 9.59 23.03 -3.79
CA PRO A 259 9.86 22.10 -4.89
C PRO A 259 10.06 20.67 -4.39
N PHE A 260 9.49 19.70 -5.11
CA PHE A 260 9.83 18.28 -4.96
C PHE A 260 11.08 17.97 -5.77
N THR A 261 12.10 17.38 -5.14
CA THR A 261 13.38 17.10 -5.83
C THR A 261 13.94 15.73 -5.47
N SER A 262 15.02 15.34 -6.16
CA SER A 262 15.84 14.17 -5.82
C SER A 262 16.34 14.17 -4.37
N ALA A 263 16.40 15.33 -3.70
CA ALA A 263 16.74 15.43 -2.29
C ALA A 263 15.64 14.87 -1.38
N ASP A 264 14.36 15.02 -1.73
CA ASP A 264 13.23 14.45 -0.99
C ASP A 264 13.19 12.92 -1.11
N ILE A 265 13.53 12.38 -2.28
CA ILE A 265 13.68 10.93 -2.50
C ILE A 265 14.77 10.37 -1.57
N LYS A 266 15.95 10.98 -1.61
CA LYS A 266 17.08 10.62 -0.75
C LYS A 266 16.71 10.73 0.74
N PHE A 267 16.14 11.86 1.15
CA PHE A 267 15.72 12.10 2.51
C PHE A 267 14.72 11.04 2.98
N THR A 268 13.70 10.73 2.17
CA THR A 268 12.69 9.73 2.49
C THR A 268 13.32 8.38 2.75
N ILE A 269 14.15 7.89 1.83
CA ILE A 269 14.81 6.59 1.96
C ILE A 269 15.70 6.54 3.20
N GLU A 270 16.52 7.58 3.43
CA GLU A 270 17.39 7.65 4.60
C GLU A 270 16.59 7.72 5.91
N TYR A 271 15.48 8.45 5.93
CA TYR A 271 14.57 8.55 7.07
C TYR A 271 13.96 7.18 7.41
N LEU A 272 13.39 6.51 6.41
CA LEU A 272 12.75 5.20 6.58
C LEU A 272 13.74 4.15 7.09
N LYS A 273 14.98 4.15 6.55
CA LYS A 273 16.08 3.29 7.02
C LYS A 273 16.50 3.61 8.45
N LYS A 274 16.75 4.88 8.76
CA LYS A 274 17.21 5.34 10.08
C LYS A 274 16.22 4.97 11.18
N TYR A 275 14.93 5.16 10.92
CA TYR A 275 13.88 4.93 11.90
C TYR A 275 13.24 3.54 11.81
N LYS A 276 13.71 2.69 10.88
CA LYS A 276 13.23 1.32 10.64
C LYS A 276 11.70 1.25 10.60
N VAL A 277 11.10 2.11 9.78
CA VAL A 277 9.64 2.22 9.69
C VAL A 277 9.05 0.90 9.18
N PRO A 278 8.32 0.11 10.00
CA PRO A 278 8.05 -1.30 9.73
C PRO A 278 7.46 -1.59 8.35
N ARG A 279 6.50 -0.77 7.90
CA ARG A 279 5.83 -0.93 6.60
C ARG A 279 6.78 -0.80 5.40
N TYR A 280 7.89 -0.08 5.53
CA TYR A 280 8.82 0.18 4.43
C TYR A 280 10.15 -0.58 4.57
N VAL A 281 10.40 -1.27 5.69
CA VAL A 281 11.67 -1.99 5.92
C VAL A 281 12.01 -2.89 4.75
N ASP A 282 11.05 -3.69 4.28
CA ASP A 282 11.28 -4.64 3.19
C ASP A 282 11.62 -3.97 1.85
N ARG A 283 11.20 -2.71 1.65
CA ARG A 283 11.49 -1.95 0.43
C ARG A 283 12.84 -1.24 0.49
N VAL A 284 13.29 -0.82 1.69
CA VAL A 284 14.50 0.02 1.85
C VAL A 284 15.71 -0.71 2.43
N GLN A 285 15.55 -1.94 2.93
CA GLN A 285 16.63 -2.69 3.59
C GLN A 285 17.82 -2.96 2.67
N ASP A 286 17.56 -3.26 1.40
CA ASP A 286 18.60 -3.57 0.42
C ASP A 286 19.24 -2.31 -0.19
N ILE A 287 18.69 -1.12 0.07
CA ILE A 287 19.28 0.11 -0.46
C ILE A 287 20.58 0.40 0.30
N VAL A 288 21.71 0.49 -0.40
CA VAL A 288 23.00 0.88 0.17
C VAL A 288 23.12 2.39 0.29
N LYS A 289 22.85 3.12 -0.80
CA LYS A 289 22.99 4.58 -0.87
C LYS A 289 22.02 5.20 -1.89
N VAL A 290 21.81 6.51 -1.76
CA VAL A 290 21.10 7.33 -2.74
C VAL A 290 21.97 8.52 -3.11
N GLU A 291 22.17 8.72 -4.41
CA GLU A 291 22.85 9.90 -4.95
C GLU A 291 21.84 10.83 -5.61
N SER A 292 22.05 12.13 -5.42
CA SER A 292 21.21 13.20 -5.96
C SER A 292 22.14 14.18 -6.69
N PRO A 293 22.67 13.80 -7.87
CA PRO A 293 23.67 14.62 -8.58
C PRO A 293 23.15 16.01 -8.98
N ASP A 294 21.85 16.12 -9.19
CA ASP A 294 21.14 17.36 -9.47
C ASP A 294 19.68 17.25 -8.95
N PRO A 295 18.90 18.34 -8.89
CA PRO A 295 17.54 18.33 -8.34
C PRO A 295 16.54 17.39 -9.04
N LEU A 296 16.79 17.00 -10.29
CA LEU A 296 15.87 16.21 -11.12
C LEU A 296 16.37 14.79 -11.39
N THR A 297 17.52 14.40 -10.83
CA THR A 297 18.07 13.05 -10.99
C THR A 297 18.33 12.42 -9.63
N ALA A 298 17.77 11.23 -9.39
CA ALA A 298 18.03 10.43 -8.19
C ALA A 298 18.52 9.03 -8.59
N LYS A 299 19.63 8.57 -8.00
CA LYS A 299 20.18 7.23 -8.21
C LYS A 299 20.08 6.41 -6.93
N VAL A 300 19.31 5.33 -6.96
CA VAL A 300 19.07 4.45 -5.81
C VAL A 300 19.84 3.15 -6.03
N TYR A 301 20.78 2.85 -5.12
CA TYR A 301 21.70 1.72 -5.24
C TYR A 301 21.32 0.62 -4.28
N PHE A 302 21.00 -0.57 -4.78
CA PHE A 302 20.63 -1.76 -4.01
C PHE A 302 21.78 -2.76 -3.92
N SER A 303 21.95 -3.46 -2.79
CA SER A 303 23.00 -4.49 -2.62
C SER A 303 22.70 -5.82 -3.30
N THR A 304 21.49 -5.97 -3.84
CA THR A 304 20.94 -7.19 -4.45
C THR A 304 20.46 -6.90 -5.86
N GLU A 305 20.31 -7.96 -6.65
CA GLU A 305 19.64 -7.89 -7.94
C GLU A 305 18.17 -8.28 -7.77
N SER A 306 17.27 -7.47 -8.32
CA SER A 306 15.84 -7.79 -8.36
C SER A 306 15.14 -6.87 -9.36
N CYS A 307 14.29 -7.45 -10.21
CA CYS A 307 13.37 -6.68 -11.07
C CYS A 307 12.36 -5.88 -10.24
N TRP A 308 12.15 -6.24 -8.96
CA TRP A 308 11.27 -5.52 -8.05
C TRP A 308 11.87 -4.25 -7.47
N HIS A 309 13.19 -4.03 -7.62
CA HIS A 309 13.85 -2.83 -7.10
C HIS A 309 13.34 -1.53 -7.73
N LEU A 310 12.80 -1.59 -8.96
CA LEU A 310 12.08 -0.48 -9.57
C LEU A 310 10.91 -0.03 -8.67
N TYR A 311 10.06 -0.97 -8.25
CA TYR A 311 8.93 -0.68 -7.38
C TYR A 311 9.38 -0.35 -5.97
N ASN A 312 10.40 -1.01 -5.43
CA ASN A 312 10.89 -0.73 -4.07
C ASN A 312 11.43 0.70 -3.91
N ALA A 313 11.94 1.31 -4.98
CA ALA A 313 12.40 2.69 -5.00
C ALA A 313 11.27 3.72 -5.20
N ASP A 314 10.05 3.29 -5.51
CA ASP A 314 8.86 4.13 -5.60
C ASP A 314 8.06 4.09 -4.27
N LEU A 315 8.13 5.18 -3.51
CA LEU A 315 7.68 5.26 -2.13
C LEU A 315 6.70 6.42 -1.94
N CYS A 316 5.94 6.39 -0.85
CA CYS A 316 5.26 7.59 -0.37
C CYS A 316 6.32 8.58 0.16
N PHE A 317 6.68 9.57 -0.66
CA PHE A 317 7.73 10.53 -0.31
C PHE A 317 7.33 11.46 0.84
N LEU A 318 8.30 11.73 1.71
CA LEU A 318 8.15 12.59 2.88
C LEU A 318 8.75 13.96 2.59
N PRO A 319 7.99 15.07 2.71
CA PRO A 319 8.50 16.42 2.49
C PRO A 319 9.64 16.73 3.48
N GLN A 320 10.88 16.84 2.97
CA GLN A 320 12.07 16.95 3.81
C GLN A 320 11.97 18.13 4.78
N HIS A 321 11.44 19.26 4.34
CA HIS A 321 11.29 20.48 5.14
C HIS A 321 10.34 20.32 6.33
N ILE A 322 9.42 19.36 6.30
CA ILE A 322 8.52 19.01 7.41
C ILE A 322 9.15 17.91 8.28
N TRP A 323 9.57 16.82 7.65
CA TRP A 323 9.91 15.57 8.33
C TRP A 323 11.32 15.55 8.93
N LYS A 324 12.24 16.43 8.48
CA LYS A 324 13.59 16.52 9.07
C LYS A 324 13.60 16.77 10.58
N SER A 325 12.53 17.38 11.11
CA SER A 325 12.36 17.67 12.54
C SER A 325 11.64 16.58 13.32
N VAL A 326 11.12 15.54 12.64
CA VAL A 326 10.30 14.49 13.23
C VAL A 326 11.18 13.30 13.59
N TRP A 327 11.67 13.26 14.82
CA TRP A 327 12.49 12.13 15.29
C TRP A 327 11.69 10.93 15.79
N ASN A 328 10.40 11.11 16.09
CA ASN A 328 9.50 10.04 16.51
C ASN A 328 8.24 10.02 15.65
N TYR A 329 8.29 9.30 14.53
CA TYR A 329 7.17 9.19 13.60
C TYR A 329 5.93 8.53 14.25
N ASN A 330 6.09 7.62 15.22
CA ASN A 330 4.97 6.88 15.83
C ASN A 330 3.96 7.78 16.55
N THR A 331 4.39 8.96 17.00
CA THR A 331 3.54 9.94 17.72
C THR A 331 3.25 11.18 16.87
N PHE A 332 3.69 11.17 15.61
CA PHE A 332 3.51 12.29 14.72
C PHE A 332 2.21 12.12 13.93
N SER A 333 1.20 12.93 14.26
CA SER A 333 -0.04 13.02 13.49
C SER A 333 0.01 14.25 12.57
N PRO A 334 0.55 14.15 11.34
CA PRO A 334 0.73 15.31 10.46
C PRO A 334 -0.60 15.99 10.12
N TRP A 335 -1.69 15.23 10.03
CA TRP A 335 -3.04 15.74 9.74
C TRP A 335 -3.64 16.58 10.87
N LEU A 336 -3.17 16.44 12.12
CA LEU A 336 -3.64 17.23 13.27
C LEU A 336 -2.77 18.46 13.55
N ARG A 337 -1.64 18.60 12.86
CA ARG A 337 -0.66 19.66 13.12
C ARG A 337 -0.75 20.69 12.01
N SER A 338 -1.00 21.95 12.35
CA SER A 338 -0.96 23.03 11.38
C SER A 338 0.40 23.12 10.70
N HIS A 339 0.36 23.43 9.41
CA HIS A 339 1.56 23.69 8.63
C HIS A 339 2.29 24.93 9.18
N PRO A 340 3.63 24.92 9.29
CA PRO A 340 4.38 25.98 9.96
C PRO A 340 4.41 27.32 9.19
N LYS A 341 4.25 27.29 7.87
CA LYS A 341 4.37 28.49 7.00
C LYS A 341 3.06 28.87 6.30
N VAL A 342 2.47 27.92 5.56
CA VAL A 342 1.24 28.12 4.79
C VAL A 342 -0.03 27.94 5.65
N LYS A 343 -0.83 29.01 5.80
CA LYS A 343 -2.07 29.00 6.57
C LYS A 343 -3.11 28.08 5.92
N GLY A 344 -3.79 27.28 6.73
CA GLY A 344 -4.90 26.43 6.28
C GLY A 344 -4.47 25.06 5.75
N LEU A 345 -3.16 24.81 5.63
CA LEU A 345 -2.61 23.47 5.43
C LEU A 345 -2.30 22.81 6.78
N THR A 346 -2.28 21.48 6.76
CA THR A 346 -1.71 20.67 7.84
C THR A 346 -0.28 20.27 7.48
N ARG A 347 0.44 19.57 8.37
CA ARG A 347 1.74 18.98 8.03
C ARG A 347 1.61 17.73 7.16
N LEU A 348 0.39 17.25 6.89
CA LEU A 348 0.12 16.24 5.87
C LEU A 348 -0.03 16.96 4.53
N ILE A 349 1.09 17.05 3.82
CA ILE A 349 1.17 17.56 2.45
C ILE A 349 1.79 16.48 1.57
N GLY A 350 1.36 16.45 0.31
CA GLY A 350 1.91 15.58 -0.72
C GLY A 350 2.12 16.33 -2.04
N THR A 351 2.30 15.57 -3.11
CA THR A 351 2.41 16.04 -4.50
C THR A 351 1.16 15.74 -5.32
N GLY A 352 0.19 15.04 -4.73
CA GLY A 352 -1.01 14.55 -5.41
C GLY A 352 -2.10 15.61 -5.63
N PRO A 353 -3.20 15.21 -6.29
CA PRO A 353 -4.23 16.11 -6.81
C PRO A 353 -5.11 16.76 -5.73
N PHE A 354 -5.10 16.26 -4.49
CA PHE A 354 -5.94 16.81 -3.42
C PHE A 354 -5.20 17.11 -2.11
N ILE A 355 -5.63 18.16 -1.44
CA ILE A 355 -5.14 18.60 -0.13
C ILE A 355 -6.14 18.17 0.95
N LEU A 356 -5.65 17.66 2.08
CA LEU A 356 -6.49 17.46 3.26
C LEU A 356 -6.99 18.80 3.81
N LYS A 357 -8.29 19.03 3.75
CA LYS A 357 -8.92 20.23 4.30
C LYS A 357 -9.41 20.03 5.72
N GLU A 358 -10.04 18.89 5.98
CA GLU A 358 -10.67 18.60 7.26
C GLU A 358 -10.82 17.08 7.42
N PHE A 359 -10.60 16.59 8.63
CA PHE A 359 -10.97 15.24 9.02
C PHE A 359 -11.83 15.36 10.28
N LYS A 360 -13.11 14.96 10.16
CA LYS A 360 -14.05 14.87 11.26
C LYS A 360 -14.30 13.39 11.59
N PRO A 361 -13.70 12.87 12.67
CA PRO A 361 -13.84 11.47 13.06
C PRO A 361 -15.31 11.02 13.15
N GLY A 362 -15.58 9.80 12.69
CA GLY A 362 -16.92 9.21 12.60
C GLY A 362 -17.86 9.83 11.56
N GLU A 363 -17.46 10.89 10.84
CA GLU A 363 -18.32 11.61 9.91
C GLU A 363 -17.76 11.67 8.48
N TYR A 364 -16.63 12.35 8.26
CA TYR A 364 -16.06 12.51 6.92
C TYR A 364 -14.59 12.92 6.91
N VAL A 365 -13.94 12.62 5.78
CA VAL A 365 -12.67 13.24 5.38
C VAL A 365 -12.96 14.15 4.18
N ARG A 366 -12.62 15.44 4.30
CA ARG A 366 -12.80 16.43 3.24
C ARG A 366 -11.46 16.73 2.60
N LEU A 367 -11.38 16.41 1.32
CA LEU A 367 -10.27 16.78 0.44
C LEU A 367 -10.70 17.93 -0.48
N VAL A 368 -9.75 18.79 -0.84
CA VAL A 368 -9.98 19.90 -1.80
C VAL A 368 -8.92 19.87 -2.89
N LYS A 369 -9.24 20.40 -4.08
CA LYS A 369 -8.30 20.47 -5.21
C LYS A 369 -6.96 21.07 -4.76
N ASN A 370 -5.85 20.42 -5.13
CA ASN A 370 -4.52 21.00 -5.08
C ASN A 370 -4.34 21.95 -6.29
N PRO A 371 -4.27 23.29 -6.10
CA PRO A 371 -4.08 24.21 -7.21
C PRO A 371 -2.67 24.14 -7.81
N LEU A 372 -1.70 23.57 -7.07
CA LEU A 372 -0.31 23.38 -7.50
C LEU A 372 -0.05 22.00 -8.08
N TYR A 373 -1.11 21.24 -8.38
CA TYR A 373 -0.96 19.88 -8.90
C TYR A 373 -0.23 19.89 -10.25
N TRP A 374 0.90 19.20 -10.32
CA TRP A 374 1.88 19.32 -11.40
C TRP A 374 1.40 18.80 -12.77
N ARG A 375 0.34 17.98 -12.79
CA ARG A 375 -0.35 17.51 -14.01
C ARG A 375 -1.49 18.44 -14.46
N LEU A 376 -1.79 19.51 -13.72
CA LEU A 376 -2.71 20.52 -14.23
C LEU A 376 -2.10 21.18 -15.47
N PRO A 377 -2.93 21.58 -16.46
CA PRO A 377 -2.46 22.39 -17.55
C PRO A 377 -1.73 23.62 -16.98
N LYS A 378 -0.51 23.88 -17.46
CA LYS A 378 0.12 25.18 -17.21
C LYS A 378 -0.83 26.22 -17.79
N GLU A 379 -1.17 27.26 -17.03
CA GLU A 379 -1.90 28.41 -17.57
C GLU A 379 -1.01 29.06 -18.63
N THR A 380 -1.06 28.54 -19.86
CA THR A 380 -0.56 29.26 -21.03
C THR A 380 -1.45 30.49 -21.15
N GLU A 381 -0.84 31.66 -20.97
CA GLU A 381 -1.29 32.98 -21.40
C GLU A 381 -2.69 32.97 -22.01
N ALA A 382 -3.71 33.11 -21.15
CA ALA A 382 -5.03 33.56 -21.58
C ALA A 382 -4.89 35.02 -22.02
N GLY A 383 -4.35 35.21 -23.22
CA GLY A 383 -4.00 36.52 -23.74
C GLY A 383 -3.20 36.45 -25.03
N GLU A 384 -3.79 35.89 -26.09
CA GLU A 384 -3.72 36.43 -27.47
C GLU A 384 -5.05 36.19 -28.20
#